data_AF-A0A550BZA6-F1
#
_entry.id   AF-A0A550BZA6-F1
#
_cell.length_a   1.000
_cell.length_b   1.000
_cell.length_c   1.000
_cell.angle_alpha   90.00
_cell.angle_beta   90.00
_cell.angle_gamma   90.00
#
_symmetry.space_group_name_H-M   'P 1'
#
loop_
_entity.id
_entity.type
_entity.pdbx_description
1 polymer ?
#
loop_
_entity_poly.entity_id
_entity_poly.type
_entity_poly.pdbx_seq_one_letter_code
_entity_poly.pdbx_strand_id
1 'polypeptide(L)'
;MPRVVGKKEWAEYNTKTIREALGLSLRKRRLVENDESSDVPMFRVLRALTTDHLKPLHELDGKDFIVAWFECQEVHYLNWLNKVQHKDPSLSNLMYRIRPDGSICAVLNDWDLAVDASSPQTHTGFEVTGTVPFMAIDLLTDTAIQGQTRHLYRHDLESFIWILVWVVYCYDGGRKLDDTRMNPDLKAWNTGRYVACRKEKRDFAMQRPEPPTSTTSWKPEYRRMMKNLLYGVFEADACREFTRQRVIRGREVEREEVDEPERAWKEHWENVLDTIKDESGLEDLQALIPSHA
;
A
#
# COMPACT_ATOMS: atom_id res chain seq x y z
N MET A 1 11.88 -5.22 -8.26
CA MET A 1 11.71 -4.19 -9.32
C MET A 1 11.69 -4.84 -10.70
N PRO A 2 10.96 -4.25 -11.67
CA PRO A 2 10.95 -4.68 -13.07
C PRO A 2 12.30 -4.47 -13.74
N ARG A 3 12.64 -5.30 -14.72
CA ARG A 3 13.84 -5.12 -15.54
C ARG A 3 13.51 -4.20 -16.72
N VAL A 4 14.05 -2.99 -16.72
CA VAL A 4 13.89 -2.05 -17.84
C VAL A 4 14.80 -2.47 -19.00
N VAL A 5 14.20 -2.71 -20.17
CA VAL A 5 14.90 -3.06 -21.42
C VAL A 5 14.94 -1.91 -22.43
N GLY A 6 14.07 -0.91 -22.26
CA GLY A 6 14.05 0.28 -23.09
C GLY A 6 13.43 1.46 -22.34
N LYS A 7 13.86 2.68 -22.68
CA LYS A 7 13.27 3.91 -22.17
C LYS A 7 13.22 4.97 -23.26
N LYS A 8 12.17 5.79 -23.25
CA LYS A 8 12.07 7.01 -24.06
C LYS A 8 11.41 8.11 -23.25
N GLU A 9 11.94 9.31 -23.36
CA GLU A 9 11.39 10.53 -22.75
C GLU A 9 10.93 11.47 -23.85
N TRP A 10 9.81 12.15 -23.61
CA TRP A 10 9.33 13.24 -24.45
C TRP A 10 9.16 14.48 -23.59
N ALA A 11 10.25 15.24 -23.45
CA ALA A 11 10.29 16.46 -22.66
C ALA A 11 9.31 17.53 -23.19
N GLU A 12 8.98 17.49 -24.48
CA GLU A 12 8.02 18.37 -25.14
C GLU A 12 6.57 18.12 -24.72
N TYR A 13 6.23 16.91 -24.28
CA TYR A 13 4.87 16.56 -23.79
C TYR A 13 4.76 16.64 -22.26
N ASN A 14 5.55 17.53 -21.64
CA ASN A 14 5.47 17.73 -20.20
C ASN A 14 4.15 18.43 -19.80
N THR A 15 3.72 18.22 -18.56
CA THR A 15 2.46 18.77 -18.07
C THR A 15 2.47 20.29 -17.95
N LYS A 16 3.63 20.95 -17.93
CA LYS A 16 3.70 22.42 -17.97
C LYS A 16 3.24 22.92 -19.33
N THR A 17 3.83 22.42 -20.41
CA THR A 17 3.48 22.78 -21.79
C THR A 17 2.00 22.50 -22.09
N ILE A 18 1.47 21.35 -21.63
CA ILE A 18 0.05 21.01 -21.78
C ILE A 18 -0.84 22.01 -21.04
N ARG A 19 -0.52 22.36 -19.78
CA ARG A 19 -1.33 23.30 -19.00
C ARG A 19 -1.30 24.70 -19.58
N GLU A 20 -0.13 25.16 -20.03
CA GLU A 20 0.03 26.44 -20.72
C GLU A 20 -0.84 26.50 -21.99
N ALA A 21 -0.83 25.46 -22.81
CA ALA A 21 -1.68 25.37 -24.01
C ALA A 21 -3.18 25.37 -23.69
N LEU A 22 -3.58 24.83 -22.55
CA LEU A 22 -4.97 24.79 -22.07
C LEU A 22 -5.38 26.06 -21.28
N GLY A 23 -4.48 27.02 -21.07
CA GLY A 23 -4.74 28.20 -20.24
C GLY A 23 -4.92 27.88 -18.75
N LEU A 24 -4.38 26.76 -18.28
CA LEU A 24 -4.45 26.33 -16.88
C LEU A 24 -3.22 26.81 -16.10
N SER A 25 -3.43 27.27 -14.86
CA SER A 25 -2.33 27.64 -13.96
C SER A 25 -1.43 26.46 -13.66
N LEU A 26 -0.11 26.66 -13.61
CA LEU A 26 0.81 25.61 -13.17
C LEU A 26 0.56 25.26 -11.71
N ARG A 27 0.68 23.97 -11.39
CA ARG A 27 0.75 23.56 -9.99
C ARG A 27 2.06 24.10 -9.43
N LYS A 28 2.00 24.70 -8.25
CA LYS A 28 3.16 25.22 -7.53
C LYS A 28 3.27 24.49 -6.21
N ARG A 29 4.50 24.24 -5.76
CA ARG A 29 4.80 23.73 -4.44
C ARG A 29 5.61 24.77 -3.69
N ARG A 30 5.26 25.00 -2.43
CA ARG A 30 6.09 25.77 -1.51
C ARG A 30 7.27 24.91 -1.09
N LEU A 31 8.48 25.35 -1.43
CA LEU A 31 9.73 24.80 -0.94
C LEU A 31 10.25 25.68 0.18
N VAL A 32 10.83 25.05 1.20
CA VAL A 32 11.56 25.73 2.27
C VAL A 32 12.98 25.20 2.26
N GLU A 33 13.94 26.04 1.89
CA GLU A 33 15.38 25.75 1.91
C GLU A 33 16.08 26.86 2.68
N ASN A 34 16.94 26.49 3.65
CA ASN A 34 17.69 27.44 4.47
C ASN A 34 16.83 28.57 5.07
N ASP A 35 15.65 28.22 5.62
CA ASP A 35 14.63 29.15 6.15
C ASP A 35 13.99 30.11 5.13
N GLU A 36 14.29 29.97 3.83
CA GLU A 36 13.65 30.73 2.76
C GLU A 36 12.54 29.93 2.07
N SER A 37 11.35 30.53 1.94
CA SER A 37 10.20 29.92 1.27
C SER A 37 10.08 30.40 -0.18
N SER A 38 10.05 29.48 -1.14
CA SER A 38 9.82 29.80 -2.56
C SER A 38 8.76 28.89 -3.19
N ASP A 39 7.98 29.43 -4.13
CA ASP A 39 6.99 28.64 -4.88
C ASP A 39 7.61 28.12 -6.19
N VAL A 40 7.80 26.81 -6.28
CA VAL A 40 8.40 26.16 -7.47
C VAL A 40 7.31 25.50 -8.31
N PRO A 41 7.27 25.75 -9.63
CA PRO A 41 6.32 25.10 -10.52
C PRO A 41 6.63 23.61 -10.66
N MET A 42 5.61 22.77 -10.51
CA MET A 42 5.69 21.33 -10.69
C MET A 42 5.16 20.91 -12.06
N PHE A 43 5.90 20.02 -12.72
CA PHE A 43 5.44 19.35 -13.93
C PHE A 43 5.99 17.93 -14.03
N ARG A 44 5.28 17.07 -14.76
CA ARG A 44 5.70 15.71 -15.07
C ARG A 44 6.11 15.62 -16.53
N VAL A 45 7.08 14.77 -16.82
CA VAL A 45 7.55 14.47 -18.18
C VAL A 45 6.97 13.13 -18.60
N LEU A 46 6.47 13.04 -19.84
CA LEU A 46 6.03 11.76 -20.39
C LEU A 46 7.25 10.86 -20.61
N ARG A 47 7.26 9.71 -19.95
CA ARG A 47 8.31 8.70 -20.04
C ARG A 47 7.66 7.37 -20.36
N ALA A 48 8.12 6.69 -21.41
CA ALA A 48 7.74 5.32 -21.70
C ALA A 48 8.88 4.40 -21.29
N LEU A 49 8.54 3.36 -20.54
CA LEU A 49 9.45 2.29 -20.15
C LEU A 49 8.97 1.00 -20.83
N THR A 50 9.91 0.27 -21.42
CA THR A 50 9.68 -1.11 -21.84
C THR A 50 10.36 -1.99 -20.81
N THR A 51 9.60 -2.88 -20.18
CA THR A 51 10.10 -3.80 -19.15
C THR A 51 10.02 -5.25 -19.61
N ASP A 52 10.60 -6.16 -18.84
CA ASP A 52 10.28 -7.57 -18.94
C ASP A 52 8.77 -7.81 -18.78
N HIS A 53 8.28 -8.89 -19.40
CA HIS A 53 6.89 -9.30 -19.25
C HIS A 53 6.70 -9.92 -17.86
N LEU A 54 5.86 -9.27 -17.05
CA LEU A 54 5.51 -9.72 -15.70
C LEU A 54 4.05 -10.20 -15.68
N LYS A 55 3.73 -11.05 -14.71
CA LYS A 55 2.38 -11.52 -14.46
C LYS A 55 1.83 -10.93 -13.15
N PRO A 56 0.52 -10.65 -13.03
CA PRO A 56 -0.07 -10.16 -11.79
C PRO A 56 0.08 -11.16 -10.64
N LEU A 57 0.44 -10.68 -9.45
CA LEU A 57 0.66 -11.56 -8.29
C LEU A 57 -0.60 -12.36 -7.93
N HIS A 58 -1.78 -11.78 -8.12
CA HIS A 58 -3.06 -12.42 -7.82
C HIS A 58 -3.39 -13.63 -8.72
N GLU A 59 -2.58 -13.93 -9.74
CA GLU A 59 -2.68 -15.20 -10.48
C GLU A 59 -2.11 -16.38 -9.68
N LEU A 60 -1.24 -16.10 -8.70
CA LEU A 60 -0.75 -17.10 -7.73
C LEU A 60 -1.81 -17.37 -6.67
N ASP A 61 -1.70 -18.51 -6.00
CA ASP A 61 -2.53 -18.86 -4.86
C ASP A 61 -1.72 -19.47 -3.72
N GLY A 62 -2.40 -19.66 -2.58
CA GLY A 62 -1.86 -20.37 -1.42
C GLY A 62 -0.45 -19.90 -1.03
N LYS A 63 0.48 -20.84 -0.93
CA LYS A 63 1.85 -20.58 -0.48
C LYS A 63 2.60 -19.62 -1.41
N ASP A 64 2.48 -19.83 -2.72
CA ASP A 64 3.23 -19.07 -3.71
C ASP A 64 2.86 -17.59 -3.70
N PHE A 65 1.57 -17.29 -3.53
CA PHE A 65 1.11 -15.91 -3.32
C PHE A 65 1.68 -15.32 -2.02
N ILE A 66 1.57 -16.04 -0.89
CA ILE A 66 1.98 -15.51 0.42
C ILE A 66 3.47 -15.22 0.46
N VAL A 67 4.31 -16.13 -0.06
CA VAL A 67 5.75 -15.93 -0.18
C VAL A 67 6.04 -14.67 -0.99
N ALA A 68 5.45 -14.56 -2.19
CA ALA A 68 5.73 -13.46 -3.09
C ALA A 68 5.12 -12.12 -2.60
N TRP A 69 4.06 -12.16 -1.79
CA TRP A 69 3.49 -11.00 -1.10
C TRP A 69 4.41 -10.48 0.01
N PHE A 70 5.05 -11.37 0.77
CA PHE A 70 6.09 -10.99 1.74
C PHE A 70 7.36 -10.47 1.05
N GLU A 71 7.81 -11.09 -0.03
CA GLU A 71 8.95 -10.58 -0.82
C GLU A 71 8.69 -9.15 -1.35
N CYS A 72 7.46 -8.84 -1.79
CA CYS A 72 7.09 -7.48 -2.20
C CYS A 72 7.19 -6.48 -1.03
N GLN A 73 6.79 -6.88 0.16
CA GLN A 73 6.88 -6.05 1.36
C GLN A 73 8.32 -5.83 1.81
N GLU A 74 9.18 -6.85 1.75
CA GLU A 74 10.59 -6.72 2.07
C GLU A 74 11.29 -5.76 1.10
N VAL A 75 11.02 -5.89 -0.21
CA VAL A 75 11.50 -4.93 -1.22
C VAL A 75 11.02 -3.52 -0.88
N HIS A 76 9.76 -3.35 -0.51
CA HIS A 76 9.20 -2.06 -0.13
C HIS A 76 9.89 -1.47 1.11
N TYR A 77 10.05 -2.26 2.17
CA TYR A 77 10.74 -1.90 3.41
C TYR A 77 12.16 -1.40 3.15
N LEU A 78 12.96 -2.20 2.43
CA LEU A 78 14.34 -1.88 2.13
C LEU A 78 14.44 -0.59 1.30
N ASN A 79 13.54 -0.38 0.33
CA ASN A 79 13.51 0.87 -0.42
C ASN A 79 13.14 2.07 0.46
N TRP A 80 12.17 1.92 1.36
CA TRP A 80 11.80 2.98 2.28
C TRP A 80 12.96 3.41 3.19
N LEU A 81 13.73 2.46 3.71
CA LEU A 81 14.95 2.75 4.48
C LEU A 81 16.00 3.49 3.63
N ASN A 82 16.10 3.13 2.35
CA ASN A 82 16.95 3.82 1.36
C ASN A 82 16.32 5.10 0.80
N LYS A 83 15.30 5.64 1.46
CA LYS A 83 14.62 6.90 1.12
C LYS A 83 13.86 6.89 -0.21
N VAL A 84 13.62 5.71 -0.79
CA VAL A 84 12.76 5.53 -1.98
C VAL A 84 11.40 5.02 -1.53
N GLN A 85 10.40 5.90 -1.50
CA GLN A 85 9.07 5.59 -0.97
C GLN A 85 8.10 5.34 -2.12
N HIS A 86 7.44 4.18 -2.16
CA HIS A 86 6.57 3.79 -3.29
C HIS A 86 5.25 4.59 -3.36
N LYS A 87 4.58 4.78 -2.21
CA LYS A 87 3.33 5.57 -2.04
C LYS A 87 2.06 5.05 -2.73
N ASP A 88 2.14 3.93 -3.43
CA ASP A 88 0.96 3.27 -4.04
C ASP A 88 1.11 1.74 -4.14
N PRO A 89 1.30 1.01 -3.04
CA PRO A 89 1.06 -0.44 -3.06
C PRO A 89 -0.39 -0.70 -3.47
N SER A 90 -0.57 -1.40 -4.59
CA SER A 90 -1.88 -1.74 -5.12
C SER A 90 -1.85 -3.12 -5.77
N LEU A 91 -3.01 -3.75 -5.94
CA LEU A 91 -3.11 -5.09 -6.53
C LEU A 91 -2.41 -5.21 -7.90
N SER A 92 -2.48 -4.18 -8.74
CA SER A 92 -1.85 -4.16 -10.07
C SER A 92 -0.33 -3.97 -10.03
N ASN A 93 0.20 -3.50 -8.90
CA ASN A 93 1.61 -3.17 -8.73
C ASN A 93 2.40 -4.34 -8.13
N LEU A 94 1.71 -5.31 -7.52
CA LEU A 94 2.29 -6.57 -7.10
C LEU A 94 2.29 -7.52 -8.30
N MET A 95 3.48 -7.85 -8.78
CA MET A 95 3.70 -8.68 -9.96
C MET A 95 4.70 -9.81 -9.64
N TYR A 96 4.83 -10.78 -10.54
CA TYR A 96 5.87 -11.80 -10.47
C TYR A 96 6.41 -12.16 -11.84
N ARG A 97 7.56 -12.83 -11.84
CA ARG A 97 8.12 -13.54 -12.99
C ARG A 97 8.58 -14.93 -12.56
N ILE A 98 8.63 -15.84 -13.53
CA ILE A 98 9.20 -17.18 -13.34
C ILE A 98 10.67 -17.12 -13.79
N ARG A 99 11.59 -17.49 -12.91
CA ARG A 99 13.02 -17.57 -13.22
C ARG A 99 13.30 -18.80 -14.10
N PRO A 100 14.47 -18.87 -14.77
CA PRO A 100 14.82 -20.02 -15.61
C PRO A 100 14.82 -21.37 -14.89
N ASP A 101 15.03 -21.38 -13.57
CA ASP A 101 14.98 -22.56 -12.71
C ASP A 101 13.55 -22.96 -12.28
N GLY A 102 12.54 -22.23 -12.75
CA GLY A 102 11.14 -22.43 -12.40
C GLY A 102 10.70 -21.73 -11.11
N SER A 103 11.60 -21.09 -10.37
CA SER A 103 11.24 -20.39 -9.14
C SER A 103 10.48 -19.10 -9.40
N ILE A 104 9.55 -18.77 -8.50
CA ILE A 104 8.84 -17.49 -8.50
C ILE A 104 9.78 -16.40 -7.99
N CYS A 105 9.69 -15.22 -8.60
CA CYS A 105 10.37 -14.02 -8.14
C CYS A 105 9.34 -12.90 -8.09
N ALA A 106 9.02 -12.43 -6.88
CA ALA A 106 8.15 -11.28 -6.72
C ALA A 106 8.78 -10.00 -7.29
N VAL A 107 7.92 -9.11 -7.76
CA VAL A 107 8.29 -7.83 -8.35
C VAL A 107 7.27 -6.78 -7.93
N LEU A 108 7.68 -5.87 -7.05
CA LEU A 108 6.99 -4.60 -6.85
C LEU A 108 7.26 -3.67 -8.04
N ASN A 109 6.20 -3.35 -8.76
CA ASN A 109 6.18 -2.56 -10.00
C ASN A 109 5.53 -1.19 -9.80
N ASP A 110 5.63 -0.32 -10.81
CA ASP A 110 4.99 1.00 -10.86
C ASP A 110 5.52 2.01 -9.83
N TRP A 111 6.76 2.44 -10.07
CA TRP A 111 7.47 3.43 -9.25
C TRP A 111 7.26 4.88 -9.76
N ASP A 112 6.25 5.14 -10.60
CA ASP A 112 6.02 6.45 -11.21
C ASP A 112 5.54 7.51 -10.19
N LEU A 113 5.01 7.06 -9.05
CA LEU A 113 4.61 7.87 -7.91
C LEU A 113 5.66 7.87 -6.79
N ALA A 114 6.79 7.18 -7.00
CA ALA A 114 7.81 7.05 -5.97
C ALA A 114 8.44 8.40 -5.64
N VAL A 115 8.80 8.55 -4.37
CA VAL A 115 9.37 9.75 -3.79
C VAL A 115 10.77 9.46 -3.31
N ASP A 116 11.71 10.34 -3.66
CA ASP A 116 13.01 10.39 -3.01
C ASP A 116 12.91 11.29 -1.76
N ALA A 117 12.78 10.66 -0.60
CA ALA A 117 12.68 11.33 0.69
C ALA A 117 13.98 12.03 1.12
N SER A 118 15.10 11.82 0.42
CA SER A 118 16.33 12.59 0.62
C SER A 118 16.29 13.94 -0.11
N SER A 119 15.37 14.12 -1.06
CA SER A 119 15.14 15.35 -1.83
C SER A 119 13.72 15.87 -1.56
N PRO A 120 13.52 16.72 -0.53
CA PRO A 120 12.23 17.35 -0.21
C PRO A 120 11.66 18.16 -1.38
N GLN A 121 12.51 18.51 -2.35
CA GLN A 121 12.12 19.25 -3.55
C GLN A 121 11.16 18.45 -4.44
N THR A 122 11.15 17.10 -4.36
CA THR A 122 10.34 16.22 -5.23
C THR A 122 8.95 15.90 -4.67
N HIS A 123 8.76 15.90 -3.35
CA HIS A 123 7.47 15.62 -2.68
C HIS A 123 7.42 16.18 -1.25
N THR A 124 6.26 16.69 -0.79
CA THR A 124 6.12 17.10 0.62
C THR A 124 5.78 15.92 1.52
N GLY A 125 5.36 14.80 0.93
CA GLY A 125 4.92 13.62 1.67
C GLY A 125 3.49 13.72 2.17
N PHE A 126 2.78 14.80 1.81
CA PHE A 126 1.38 15.02 2.14
C PHE A 126 0.45 14.77 0.96
N GLU A 127 0.97 14.68 -0.26
CA GLU A 127 0.12 14.33 -1.39
C GLU A 127 -0.43 12.92 -1.20
N VAL A 128 -1.76 12.83 -1.19
CA VAL A 128 -2.43 11.54 -1.19
C VAL A 128 -2.40 10.97 -2.59
N THR A 129 -1.51 10.02 -2.78
CA THR A 129 -1.50 9.10 -3.91
C THR A 129 -1.99 7.74 -3.44
N GLY A 130 -2.66 7.01 -4.31
CA GLY A 130 -3.11 5.68 -3.96
C GLY A 130 -4.34 5.23 -4.71
N THR A 131 -4.45 3.92 -4.86
CA THR A 131 -5.69 3.28 -5.29
C THR A 131 -6.65 3.18 -4.10
N VAL A 132 -7.75 3.96 -4.11
CA VAL A 132 -8.70 4.14 -2.97
C VAL A 132 -9.03 2.86 -2.20
N PRO A 133 -9.42 1.74 -2.84
CA PRO A 133 -9.61 0.44 -2.18
C PRO A 133 -8.48 -0.02 -1.26
N PHE A 134 -7.23 0.22 -1.65
CA PHE A 134 -6.04 -0.29 -0.96
C PHE A 134 -5.43 0.72 0.00
N MET A 135 -5.73 2.01 -0.14
CA MET A 135 -5.21 3.04 0.77
C MET A 135 -5.55 2.77 2.24
N ALA A 136 -4.62 3.13 3.13
CA ALA A 136 -4.84 3.06 4.58
C ALA A 136 -6.06 3.87 5.05
N ILE A 137 -6.73 3.43 6.11
CA ILE A 137 -7.93 4.07 6.69
C ILE A 137 -7.69 5.56 7.00
N ASP A 138 -6.50 5.88 7.51
CA ASP A 138 -6.11 7.25 7.85
C ASP A 138 -5.97 8.18 6.65
N LEU A 139 -5.66 7.63 5.47
CA LEU A 139 -5.52 8.40 4.23
C LEU A 139 -6.88 8.61 3.53
N LEU A 140 -7.96 8.01 4.04
CA LEU A 140 -9.31 8.09 3.48
C LEU A 140 -10.17 9.14 4.20
N THR A 141 -9.59 10.31 4.50
CA THR A 141 -10.25 11.42 5.22
C THR A 141 -10.17 12.73 4.42
N ASP A 142 -11.09 13.67 4.65
CA ASP A 142 -11.02 14.98 4.01
C ASP A 142 -9.69 15.70 4.29
N THR A 143 -9.23 15.63 5.55
CA THR A 143 -7.94 16.14 6.00
C THR A 143 -6.78 15.54 5.20
N ALA A 144 -6.76 14.22 5.03
CA ALA A 144 -5.73 13.56 4.24
C ALA A 144 -5.79 13.99 2.77
N ILE A 145 -6.97 13.96 2.14
CA ILE A 145 -7.15 14.35 0.73
C ILE A 145 -6.77 15.82 0.48
N GLN A 146 -6.94 16.69 1.46
CA GLN A 146 -6.49 18.09 1.42
C GLN A 146 -4.97 18.26 1.62
N GLY A 147 -4.23 17.17 1.79
CA GLY A 147 -2.79 17.18 1.98
C GLY A 147 -2.37 17.65 3.37
N GLN A 148 -3.16 17.31 4.39
CA GLN A 148 -2.87 17.65 5.80
C GLN A 148 -2.47 16.43 6.61
N THR A 149 -2.47 15.24 6.01
CA THR A 149 -1.98 14.00 6.65
C THR A 149 -0.74 13.53 5.92
N ARG A 150 0.36 13.39 6.66
CA ARG A 150 1.60 12.87 6.11
C ARG A 150 1.47 11.38 5.80
N HIS A 151 1.98 10.96 4.65
CA HIS A 151 2.02 9.57 4.24
C HIS A 151 3.21 8.85 4.85
N LEU A 152 2.96 8.05 5.89
CA LEU A 152 3.95 7.27 6.64
C LEU A 152 4.11 5.83 6.12
N TYR A 153 5.19 5.16 6.49
CA TYR A 153 5.48 3.77 6.09
C TYR A 153 4.35 2.80 6.48
N ARG A 154 3.81 2.97 7.69
CA ARG A 154 2.70 2.15 8.18
C ARG A 154 1.45 2.19 7.29
N HIS A 155 1.24 3.27 6.53
CA HIS A 155 0.12 3.35 5.60
C HIS A 155 0.30 2.40 4.41
N ASP A 156 1.53 2.27 3.91
CA ASP A 156 1.85 1.34 2.82
C ASP A 156 1.77 -0.12 3.33
N LEU A 157 2.24 -0.41 4.55
CA LEU A 157 2.04 -1.71 5.18
C LEU A 157 0.56 -2.08 5.34
N GLU A 158 -0.28 -1.13 5.79
CA GLU A 158 -1.73 -1.34 5.85
C GLU A 158 -2.30 -1.66 4.46
N SER A 159 -1.78 -1.02 3.41
CA SER A 159 -2.19 -1.25 2.03
C SER A 159 -1.90 -2.68 1.57
N PHE A 160 -0.74 -3.25 1.94
CA PHE A 160 -0.44 -4.67 1.68
C PHE A 160 -1.45 -5.61 2.35
N ILE A 161 -1.91 -5.32 3.57
CA ILE A 161 -2.93 -6.10 4.28
C ILE A 161 -4.26 -6.03 3.51
N TRP A 162 -4.66 -4.85 3.04
CA TRP A 162 -5.87 -4.69 2.24
C TRP A 162 -5.80 -5.44 0.90
N ILE A 163 -4.62 -5.51 0.27
CA ILE A 163 -4.42 -6.32 -0.93
C ILE A 163 -4.59 -7.82 -0.62
N LEU A 164 -4.04 -8.31 0.49
CA LEU A 164 -4.21 -9.70 0.92
C LEU A 164 -5.69 -10.04 1.13
N VAL A 165 -6.43 -9.18 1.85
CA VAL A 165 -7.88 -9.31 2.03
C VAL A 165 -8.60 -9.37 0.69
N TRP A 166 -8.29 -8.45 -0.22
CA TRP A 166 -8.93 -8.41 -1.53
C TRP A 166 -8.69 -9.69 -2.33
N VAL A 167 -7.46 -10.21 -2.33
CA VAL A 167 -7.13 -11.45 -3.04
C VAL A 167 -7.87 -12.64 -2.43
N VAL A 168 -7.81 -12.81 -1.10
CA VAL A 168 -8.43 -13.95 -0.40
C VAL A 168 -9.94 -13.98 -0.57
N TYR A 169 -10.62 -12.84 -0.70
CA TYR A 169 -12.08 -12.78 -0.79
C TYR A 169 -12.62 -12.64 -2.21
N CYS A 170 -11.84 -12.07 -3.13
CA CYS A 170 -12.33 -11.71 -4.46
C CYS A 170 -11.70 -12.54 -5.58
N TYR A 171 -10.77 -13.45 -5.28
CA TYR A 171 -10.13 -14.29 -6.30
C TYR A 171 -10.21 -15.78 -5.96
N ASP A 172 -10.38 -16.60 -6.99
CA ASP A 172 -10.34 -18.06 -6.95
C ASP A 172 -9.58 -18.60 -8.17
N GLY A 173 -8.52 -19.37 -7.93
CA GLY A 173 -7.63 -19.89 -8.97
C GLY A 173 -7.10 -18.81 -9.92
N GLY A 174 -6.68 -17.66 -9.37
CA GLY A 174 -6.16 -16.54 -10.14
C GLY A 174 -7.20 -15.66 -10.83
N ARG A 175 -8.49 -16.02 -10.77
CA ARG A 175 -9.58 -15.31 -11.45
C ARG A 175 -10.44 -14.55 -10.46
N LYS A 176 -10.78 -13.31 -10.81
CA LYS A 176 -11.70 -12.50 -10.02
C LYS A 176 -13.08 -13.17 -9.98
N LEU A 177 -13.67 -13.25 -8.80
CA LEU A 177 -15.05 -13.69 -8.61
C LEU A 177 -16.00 -12.73 -9.32
N ASP A 178 -17.09 -13.29 -9.85
CA ASP A 178 -18.19 -12.46 -10.35
C ASP A 178 -18.88 -11.71 -9.20
N ASP A 179 -19.66 -10.69 -9.57
CA ASP A 179 -20.38 -9.90 -8.59
C ASP A 179 -21.32 -10.77 -7.74
N THR A 180 -21.93 -11.84 -8.25
CA THR A 180 -22.87 -12.63 -7.43
C THR A 180 -22.21 -13.35 -6.25
N ARG A 181 -20.90 -13.64 -6.36
CA ARG A 181 -20.11 -14.34 -5.33
C ARG A 181 -19.25 -13.42 -4.47
N MET A 182 -19.02 -12.19 -4.89
CA MET A 182 -18.20 -11.23 -4.15
C MET A 182 -18.92 -10.75 -2.87
N ASN A 183 -18.19 -10.69 -1.76
CA ASN A 183 -18.70 -10.21 -0.47
C ASN A 183 -19.28 -8.77 -0.64
N PRO A 184 -20.54 -8.52 -0.22
CA PRO A 184 -21.19 -7.21 -0.34
C PRO A 184 -20.40 -6.03 0.23
N ASP A 185 -19.74 -6.23 1.37
CA ASP A 185 -18.96 -5.20 2.06
C ASP A 185 -17.75 -4.80 1.20
N LEU A 186 -17.07 -5.78 0.59
CA LEU A 186 -15.97 -5.53 -0.33
C LEU A 186 -16.43 -4.85 -1.62
N LYS A 187 -17.67 -5.11 -2.08
CA LYS A 187 -18.23 -4.32 -3.19
C LYS A 187 -18.43 -2.87 -2.80
N ALA A 188 -18.98 -2.63 -1.61
CA ALA A 188 -19.23 -1.28 -1.10
C ALA A 188 -17.93 -0.51 -0.88
N TRP A 189 -16.87 -1.21 -0.46
CA TRP A 189 -15.50 -0.69 -0.37
C TRP A 189 -14.94 -0.23 -1.72
N ASN A 190 -15.40 -0.80 -2.85
CA ASN A 190 -14.72 -0.72 -4.14
C ASN A 190 -15.19 0.51 -4.90
N THR A 191 -14.89 1.67 -4.35
CA THR A 191 -15.41 2.95 -4.78
C THR A 191 -14.30 3.98 -4.85
N GLY A 192 -14.47 5.00 -5.70
CA GLY A 192 -13.62 6.20 -5.68
C GLY A 192 -13.97 7.19 -4.56
N ARG A 193 -15.06 6.94 -3.81
CA ARG A 193 -15.50 7.79 -2.70
C ARG A 193 -14.76 7.40 -1.41
N TYR A 194 -13.65 8.08 -1.12
CA TYR A 194 -12.75 7.76 -0.01
C TYR A 194 -13.45 7.65 1.36
N VAL A 195 -14.36 8.57 1.72
CA VAL A 195 -15.09 8.50 3.01
C VAL A 195 -15.97 7.26 3.11
N ALA A 196 -16.62 6.87 2.02
CA ALA A 196 -17.43 5.66 1.98
C ALA A 196 -16.53 4.42 2.13
N CYS A 197 -15.43 4.36 1.36
CA CYS A 197 -14.43 3.29 1.47
C CYS A 197 -13.89 3.16 2.91
N ARG A 198 -13.56 4.27 3.57
CA ARG A 198 -13.10 4.29 4.96
C ARG A 198 -14.08 3.62 5.91
N LYS A 199 -15.37 3.94 5.78
CA LYS A 199 -16.43 3.39 6.62
C LYS A 199 -16.52 1.87 6.44
N GLU A 200 -16.64 1.42 5.20
CA GLU A 200 -16.75 -0.01 4.89
C GLU A 200 -15.50 -0.79 5.35
N LYS A 201 -14.30 -0.20 5.25
CA LYS A 201 -13.06 -0.82 5.74
C LYS A 201 -13.01 -0.95 7.26
N ARG A 202 -13.46 0.08 7.99
CA ARG A 202 -13.59 0.01 9.46
C ARG A 202 -14.60 -1.04 9.89
N ASP A 203 -15.77 -1.07 9.25
CA ASP A 203 -16.81 -2.05 9.52
C ASP A 203 -16.30 -3.47 9.22
N PHE A 204 -15.60 -3.68 8.11
CA PHE A 204 -14.98 -4.95 7.74
C PHE A 204 -13.88 -5.39 8.73
N ALA A 205 -12.97 -4.48 9.10
CA ALA A 205 -11.91 -4.78 10.07
C ALA A 205 -12.44 -5.07 11.48
N MET A 206 -13.59 -4.50 11.84
CA MET A 206 -14.29 -4.79 13.10
C MET A 206 -14.98 -6.16 13.05
N GLN A 207 -15.72 -6.44 11.97
CA GLN A 207 -16.51 -7.67 11.83
C GLN A 207 -15.66 -8.90 11.52
N ARG A 208 -14.57 -8.72 10.75
CA ARG A 208 -13.68 -9.78 10.24
C ARG A 208 -14.47 -11.00 9.76
N PRO A 209 -15.33 -10.83 8.72
CA PRO A 209 -16.20 -11.91 8.26
C PRO A 209 -15.39 -13.16 7.88
N GLU A 210 -16.05 -14.30 7.73
CA GLU A 210 -15.38 -15.46 7.14
C GLU A 210 -15.23 -15.26 5.62
N PRO A 211 -14.10 -15.65 5.02
CA PRO A 211 -13.97 -15.67 3.57
C PRO A 211 -14.92 -16.71 2.96
N PRO A 212 -15.32 -16.54 1.68
CA PRO A 212 -16.23 -17.46 1.01
C PRO A 212 -15.70 -18.89 1.04
N THR A 213 -16.58 -19.88 1.23
CA THR A 213 -16.22 -21.31 1.27
C THR A 213 -15.55 -21.82 -0.01
N SER A 214 -15.71 -21.08 -1.11
CA SER A 214 -15.15 -21.41 -2.43
C SER A 214 -13.67 -21.09 -2.59
N THR A 215 -12.99 -20.55 -1.58
CA THR A 215 -11.56 -20.18 -1.69
C THR A 215 -10.66 -21.30 -1.15
N THR A 216 -10.91 -22.52 -1.61
CA THR A 216 -10.27 -23.77 -1.17
C THR A 216 -8.75 -23.80 -1.35
N SER A 217 -8.18 -22.90 -2.15
CA SER A 217 -6.72 -22.76 -2.31
C SER A 217 -6.03 -22.11 -1.10
N TRP A 218 -6.76 -21.38 -0.24
CA TRP A 218 -6.18 -20.79 0.96
C TRP A 218 -6.25 -21.73 2.15
N LYS A 219 -5.07 -22.18 2.58
CA LYS A 219 -4.91 -22.92 3.83
C LYS A 219 -5.56 -22.16 5.00
N PRO A 220 -6.24 -22.85 5.94
CA PRO A 220 -6.87 -22.22 7.11
C PRO A 220 -5.94 -21.29 7.88
N GLU A 221 -4.65 -21.62 7.95
CA GLU A 221 -3.63 -20.90 8.68
C GLU A 221 -3.32 -19.53 8.03
N TYR A 222 -3.27 -19.44 6.70
CA TYR A 222 -3.12 -18.15 6.00
C TYR A 222 -4.35 -17.25 6.20
N ARG A 223 -5.56 -17.83 6.24
CA ARG A 223 -6.79 -17.09 6.55
C ARG A 223 -6.75 -16.53 7.97
N ARG A 224 -6.16 -17.28 8.92
CA ARG A 224 -5.99 -16.83 10.30
C ARG A 224 -4.94 -15.72 10.42
N MET A 225 -3.79 -15.86 9.75
CA MET A 225 -2.77 -14.81 9.66
C MET A 225 -3.36 -13.50 9.15
N MET A 226 -4.12 -13.55 8.06
CA MET A 226 -4.83 -12.39 7.53
C MET A 226 -5.78 -11.75 8.56
N LYS A 227 -6.51 -12.57 9.34
CA LYS A 227 -7.41 -12.06 10.39
C LYS A 227 -6.66 -11.42 11.56
N ASN A 228 -5.52 -11.97 11.97
CA ASN A 228 -4.66 -11.38 13.00
C ASN A 228 -4.07 -10.05 12.52
N LEU A 229 -3.61 -9.98 11.27
CA LEU A 229 -3.19 -8.71 10.65
C LEU A 229 -4.32 -7.68 10.61
N LEU A 230 -5.54 -8.08 10.23
CA LEU A 230 -6.73 -7.22 10.27
C LEU A 230 -7.08 -6.74 11.68
N TYR A 231 -6.89 -7.60 12.68
CA TYR A 231 -7.08 -7.23 14.08
C TYR A 231 -6.08 -6.15 14.50
N GLY A 232 -4.80 -6.29 14.13
CA GLY A 232 -3.78 -5.25 14.34
C GLY A 232 -4.14 -3.92 13.66
N VAL A 233 -4.67 -3.95 12.44
CA VAL A 233 -5.16 -2.74 11.75
C VAL A 233 -6.30 -2.08 12.53
N PHE A 234 -7.28 -2.87 12.99
CA PHE A 234 -8.40 -2.40 13.79
C PHE A 234 -7.95 -1.75 15.11
N GLU A 235 -7.08 -2.42 15.87
CA GLU A 235 -6.56 -1.89 17.14
C GLU A 235 -5.77 -0.60 16.93
N ALA A 236 -4.92 -0.56 15.91
CA ALA A 236 -4.11 0.61 15.62
C ALA A 236 -4.98 1.81 15.20
N ASP A 237 -6.01 1.60 14.37
CA ASP A 237 -6.97 2.65 14.00
C ASP A 237 -7.79 3.13 15.22
N ALA A 238 -8.24 2.22 16.08
CA ALA A 238 -8.97 2.56 17.30
C ALA A 238 -8.11 3.41 18.26
N CYS A 239 -6.84 3.04 18.45
CA CYS A 239 -5.89 3.82 19.24
C CYS A 239 -5.68 5.23 18.67
N ARG A 240 -5.50 5.36 17.34
CA ARG A 240 -5.34 6.67 16.69
C ARG A 240 -6.60 7.52 16.81
N GLU A 241 -7.77 6.93 16.63
CA GLU A 241 -9.05 7.63 16.81
C GLU A 241 -9.22 8.12 18.26
N PHE A 242 -8.88 7.29 19.24
CA PHE A 242 -8.90 7.68 20.65
C PHE A 242 -8.00 8.89 20.92
N THR A 243 -6.77 8.90 20.40
CA THR A 243 -5.85 10.05 20.51
C THR A 243 -6.42 11.30 19.83
N ARG A 244 -6.96 11.19 18.61
CA ARG A 244 -7.63 12.31 17.91
C ARG A 244 -8.77 12.92 18.75
N GLN A 245 -9.59 12.08 19.37
CA GLN A 245 -10.70 12.55 20.22
C GLN A 245 -10.20 13.30 21.46
N ARG A 246 -9.04 12.92 22.03
CA ARG A 246 -8.43 13.65 23.14
C ARG A 246 -7.92 15.02 22.72
N VAL A 247 -7.31 15.13 21.55
CA VAL A 247 -6.87 16.40 20.95
C VAL A 247 -8.08 17.33 20.73
N ILE A 248 -9.15 16.84 20.09
CA ILE A 248 -10.38 17.62 19.86
C ILE A 248 -10.99 18.14 21.17
N ARG A 249 -10.91 17.36 22.25
CA ARG A 249 -11.42 17.73 23.58
C ARG A 249 -10.45 18.61 24.38
N GLY A 250 -9.34 19.06 23.79
CA GLY A 250 -8.33 19.89 24.45
C GLY A 250 -7.59 19.17 25.59
N ARG A 251 -7.60 17.83 25.62
CA ARG A 251 -6.89 17.02 26.62
C ARG A 251 -5.47 16.68 26.23
N GLU A 252 -5.09 16.98 24.99
CA GLU A 252 -3.79 16.68 24.40
C GLU A 252 -3.50 17.67 23.28
N VAL A 253 -2.22 17.94 23.02
CA VAL A 253 -1.79 18.83 21.93
C VAL A 253 -1.62 17.99 20.67
N GLU A 254 -2.12 18.48 19.54
CA GLU A 254 -1.89 17.84 18.24
C GLU A 254 -0.38 17.79 17.94
N ARG A 255 0.11 16.59 17.62
CA ARG A 255 1.49 16.38 17.20
C ARG A 255 1.47 15.61 15.89
N GLU A 256 2.30 16.05 14.95
CA GLU A 256 2.56 15.28 13.75
C GLU A 256 3.15 13.92 14.15
N GLU A 257 2.59 12.85 13.60
CA GLU A 257 3.11 11.52 13.82
C GLU A 257 4.43 11.33 13.06
N VAL A 258 5.44 10.83 13.77
CA VAL A 258 6.76 10.59 13.21
C VAL A 258 6.73 9.29 12.38
N ASP A 259 7.38 9.32 11.22
CA ASP A 259 7.56 8.12 10.41
C ASP A 259 8.62 7.21 11.03
N GLU A 260 8.19 6.09 11.63
CA GLU A 260 9.04 5.09 12.29
C GLU A 260 9.01 3.75 11.53
N PRO A 261 9.67 3.62 10.36
CA PRO A 261 9.52 2.45 9.49
C PRO A 261 9.99 1.15 10.13
N GLU A 262 11.12 1.16 10.85
CA GLU A 262 11.67 -0.03 11.52
C GLU A 262 10.72 -0.54 12.61
N ARG A 263 10.12 0.38 13.38
CA ARG A 263 9.14 0.05 14.41
C ARG A 263 7.88 -0.56 13.80
N ALA A 264 7.31 0.09 12.79
CA ALA A 264 6.11 -0.39 12.12
C ALA A 264 6.34 -1.73 11.40
N TRP A 265 7.54 -1.96 10.85
CA TRP A 265 7.93 -3.26 10.28
C TRP A 265 7.97 -4.36 11.34
N LYS A 266 8.59 -4.07 12.49
CA LYS A 266 8.65 -5.00 13.62
C LYS A 266 7.26 -5.33 14.14
N GLU A 267 6.41 -4.33 14.39
CA GLU A 267 5.03 -4.53 14.85
C GLU A 267 4.21 -5.36 13.82
N HIS A 268 4.43 -5.16 12.53
CA HIS A 268 3.82 -5.99 11.48
C HIS A 268 4.23 -7.47 11.62
N TRP A 269 5.53 -7.75 11.76
CA TRP A 269 6.02 -9.11 11.93
C TRP A 269 5.63 -9.72 13.28
N GLU A 270 5.52 -8.94 14.36
CA GLU A 270 4.99 -9.43 15.64
C GLU A 270 3.56 -9.99 15.46
N ASN A 271 2.70 -9.31 14.71
CA ASN A 271 1.34 -9.81 14.39
C ASN A 271 1.37 -11.11 13.56
N VAL A 272 2.32 -11.23 12.62
CA VAL A 272 2.51 -12.47 11.84
C VAL A 272 3.01 -13.61 12.74
N LEU A 273 4.04 -13.35 13.53
CA LEU A 273 4.69 -14.33 14.41
C LEU A 273 3.78 -14.83 15.53
N ASP A 274 2.93 -13.95 16.07
CA ASP A 274 1.92 -14.34 17.06
C ASP A 274 0.98 -15.42 16.50
N THR A 275 0.58 -15.26 15.23
CA THR A 275 -0.19 -16.30 14.51
C THR A 275 0.57 -17.62 14.41
N ILE A 276 1.89 -17.59 14.18
CA ILE A 276 2.72 -18.79 14.00
C ILE A 276 2.88 -19.56 15.32
N LYS A 277 3.04 -18.86 16.45
CA LYS A 277 3.24 -19.50 17.77
C LYS A 277 2.08 -20.43 18.15
N ASP A 278 0.88 -20.05 17.75
CA ASP A 278 -0.34 -20.78 18.10
C ASP A 278 -0.67 -21.89 17.10
N GLU A 279 0.07 -22.03 15.98
CA GLU A 279 -0.31 -22.89 14.86
C GLU A 279 0.89 -23.65 14.27
N SER A 280 0.92 -24.97 14.47
CA SER A 280 1.96 -25.87 13.97
C SER A 280 1.99 -26.01 12.43
N GLY A 281 0.98 -25.51 11.70
CA GLY A 281 0.89 -25.61 10.24
C GLY A 281 1.60 -24.49 9.45
N LEU A 282 2.21 -23.50 10.12
CA LEU A 282 2.84 -22.33 9.52
C LEU A 282 4.38 -22.41 9.44
N GLU A 283 4.95 -23.62 9.43
CA GLU A 283 6.39 -23.85 9.34
C GLU A 283 7.03 -23.19 8.11
N ASP A 284 6.30 -23.11 7.01
CA ASP A 284 6.77 -22.45 5.79
C ASP A 284 6.85 -20.93 5.91
N LEU A 285 6.05 -20.30 6.78
CA LEU A 285 6.18 -18.88 7.09
C LEU A 285 7.37 -18.59 8.01
N GLN A 286 7.78 -19.53 8.85
CA GLN A 286 8.99 -19.36 9.68
C GLN A 286 10.23 -19.17 8.81
N ALA A 287 10.29 -19.84 7.65
CA ALA A 287 11.37 -19.67 6.69
C ALA A 287 11.35 -18.30 5.97
N LEU A 288 10.23 -17.57 6.04
CA LEU A 288 10.08 -16.24 5.43
C LEU A 288 10.40 -15.09 6.38
N ILE A 289 10.68 -15.37 7.66
CA ILE A 289 11.02 -14.35 8.64
C ILE A 289 12.31 -13.63 8.17
N PRO A 290 12.25 -12.33 7.84
CA PRO A 290 13.41 -11.59 7.42
C PRO A 290 14.41 -11.50 8.58
N SER A 291 15.71 -11.41 8.26
CA SER A 291 16.76 -11.25 9.27
C SER A 291 16.67 -9.96 10.08
N HIS A 292 15.79 -9.05 9.67
CA HIS A 292 15.55 -7.72 10.22
C HIS A 292 14.11 -7.54 10.73
N ALA A 293 13.38 -8.65 10.92
CA ALA A 293 12.08 -8.69 11.58
C ALA A 293 12.19 -8.73 13.12
#